data_AF-A0A848BU04-F1
#
_entry.id   AF-A0A848BU04-F1
#
_cell.length_a   1.000
_cell.length_b   1.000
_cell.length_c   1.000
_cell.angle_alpha   90.00
_cell.angle_beta   90.00
_cell.angle_gamma   90.00
#
_symmetry.space_group_name_H-M   'P 1'
#
loop_
_entity.id
_entity.type
_entity.pdbx_description
1 polymer ?
#
loop_
_entity_poly.entity_id
_entity_poly.type
_entity_poly.pdbx_seq_one_letter_code
_entity_poly.pdbx_strand_id
1 'polypeptide(L)' 'MTRFEKDYHEMLKGAGRCILESRMEEIRKLKKEQRVCKNLFQFQCICHTLSRLEREYEALEALY' A
#
# COMPACT_ATOMS: atom_id res chain seq x y z
N MET A 1 17.20 -1.01 0.03
CA MET A 1 15.91 -1.65 0.33
C MET A 1 14.81 -0.62 0.31
N THR A 2 13.93 -0.74 -0.66
CA THR A 2 12.61 -0.10 -0.66
C THR A 2 11.77 -0.64 0.49
N ARG A 3 10.68 0.07 0.84
CA ARG A 3 9.76 -0.40 1.89
C ARG A 3 9.16 -1.76 1.53
N PHE A 4 8.81 -1.96 0.26
CA PHE A 4 8.34 -3.24 -0.27
C PHE A 4 9.33 -4.39 -0.04
N GLU A 5 10.62 -4.20 -0.33
CA GLU A 5 11.63 -5.24 -0.10
C GLU A 5 11.77 -5.61 1.39
N LYS A 6 11.68 -4.62 2.28
CA LYS A 6 11.67 -4.89 3.73
C LYS A 6 10.44 -5.72 4.12
N ASP A 7 9.28 -5.30 3.64
CA ASP A 7 8.01 -5.97 3.93
C ASP A 7 8.01 -7.42 3.41
N TYR A 8 8.54 -7.65 2.21
CA TYR A 8 8.70 -8.97 1.61
C TYR A 8 9.59 -9.89 2.48
N HIS A 9 10.74 -9.38 2.94
CA HIS A 9 11.63 -10.15 3.81
C HIS A 9 11.02 -10.45 5.19
N GLU A 10 10.29 -9.51 5.77
CA GLU A 10 9.58 -9.71 7.04
C GLU A 10 8.41 -10.68 6.88
N MET A 11 7.75 -10.70 5.72
CA MET A 11 6.74 -11.69 5.37
C MET A 11 7.31 -13.11 5.42
N LEU A 12 8.47 -13.32 4.80
CA LEU A 12 9.18 -14.61 4.82
C LEU A 12 9.63 -15.05 6.22
N LYS A 13 9.79 -14.10 7.15
CA LYS A 13 10.10 -14.39 8.57
C LYS A 13 8.86 -14.74 9.40
N GLY A 14 7.66 -14.72 8.80
CA GLY A 14 6.41 -15.08 9.46
C GLY A 14 5.60 -13.89 10.00
N ALA A 15 5.98 -12.65 9.71
CA ALA A 15 5.26 -11.45 10.14
C ALA A 15 4.18 -10.98 9.14
N GLY A 16 3.76 -11.84 8.20
CA GLY A 16 2.94 -11.44 7.03
C GLY A 16 1.61 -10.77 7.36
N ARG A 17 0.90 -11.23 8.40
CA ARG A 17 -0.39 -10.66 8.80
C ARG A 17 -0.29 -9.19 9.22
N CYS A 18 0.68 -8.85 10.08
CA CYS A 18 0.88 -7.47 10.54
C CYS A 18 1.22 -6.52 9.39
N ILE A 19 1.97 -7.03 8.40
CA ILE A 19 2.38 -6.27 7.22
C ILE A 19 1.20 -6.02 6.29
N LEU A 20 0.40 -7.05 6.01
CA LEU A 20 -0.82 -6.89 5.22
C LEU A 20 -1.79 -5.91 5.89
N GLU A 21 -2.00 -6.02 7.20
CA GLU A 21 -2.86 -5.08 7.94
C GLU A 21 -2.33 -3.64 7.85
N SER A 22 -1.02 -3.43 8.05
CA SER A 22 -0.42 -2.10 7.98
C SER A 22 -0.50 -1.49 6.57
N ARG A 23 -0.26 -2.29 5.52
CA ARG A 23 -0.37 -1.84 4.12
C ARG A 23 -1.81 -1.55 3.72
N MET A 24 -2.76 -2.36 4.16
CA MET A 24 -4.17 -2.12 3.92
C MET A 24 -4.63 -0.83 4.62
N GLU A 25 -4.15 -0.54 5.84
CA GLU A 25 -4.45 0.70 6.53
C GLU A 25 -3.90 1.93 5.78
N GLU A 26 -2.68 1.87 5.27
CA GLU A 26 -2.06 2.92 4.47
C GLU A 26 -2.87 3.22 3.20
N ILE A 27 -3.28 2.17 2.47
CA ILE A 27 -4.15 2.29 1.29
C ILE A 27 -5.49 2.91 1.66
N ARG A 28 -6.12 2.49 2.78
CA ARG A 28 -7.39 3.06 3.26
C ARG A 28 -7.25 4.54 3.60
N LYS A 29 -6.15 4.95 4.22
CA LYS A 29 -5.88 6.34 4.58
C LYS A 29 -5.74 7.21 3.32
N LEU A 30 -4.95 6.76 2.36
CA LEU A 30 -4.78 7.43 1.07
C LEU A 30 -6.09 7.51 0.26
N LYS A 31 -6.93 6.46 0.29
CA LYS A 31 -8.27 6.49 -0.33
C LYS A 31 -9.18 7.53 0.35
N LYS A 32 -9.07 7.74 1.67
CA LYS A 32 -9.82 8.80 2.36
C LYS A 32 -9.31 10.17 1.93
N GLU A 33 -8.00 10.37 1.86
CA GLU A 33 -7.39 11.63 1.40
C GLU A 33 -7.77 11.95 -0.05
N GLN A 34 -7.78 10.93 -0.91
CA GLN A 34 -8.24 11.05 -2.31
C GLN A 34 -9.67 11.59 -2.39
N ARG A 35 -10.60 11.07 -1.57
CA ARG A 35 -12.02 11.47 -1.60
C ARG A 35 -12.26 12.91 -1.18
N VAL A 36 -11.43 13.43 -0.28
CA VAL A 36 -11.55 14.82 0.20
C VAL A 36 -10.69 15.80 -0.61
N CYS A 37 -9.82 15.29 -1.49
CA CYS A 37 -8.92 16.11 -2.29
C CYS A 37 -9.72 16.87 -3.37
N LYS A 38 -9.75 18.19 -3.26
CA LYS A 38 -10.39 19.08 -4.25
C LYS A 38 -9.46 19.45 -5.41
N ASN A 39 -8.16 19.17 -5.28
CA ASN A 39 -7.16 19.50 -6.29
C ASN A 39 -6.96 18.33 -7.26
N LEU A 40 -7.29 18.54 -8.54
CA LEU A 40 -7.20 17.53 -9.59
C LEU A 40 -5.79 16.96 -9.78
N PHE A 41 -4.76 17.80 -9.68
CA PHE A 41 -3.37 17.35 -9.83
C PHE A 41 -2.97 16.44 -8.67
N GLN A 42 -3.24 16.87 -7.43
CA GLN A 42 -2.98 16.05 -6.25
C GLN A 42 -3.81 14.76 -6.26
N PHE A 43 -5.06 14.82 -6.71
CA PHE A 43 -5.91 13.64 -6.90
C PHE A 43 -5.26 12.62 -7.85
N GLN A 44 -4.75 13.05 -9.02
CA GLN A 44 -4.05 12.16 -9.95
C GLN A 44 -2.79 11.55 -9.32
N CYS A 45 -1.97 12.35 -8.61
CA CYS A 45 -0.81 11.82 -7.89
C CYS A 45 -1.18 10.76 -6.85
N ILE A 46 -2.28 10.98 -6.11
CA ILE A 46 -2.80 10.02 -5.13
C ILE A 46 -3.30 8.75 -5.84
N CYS A 47 -4.01 8.87 -6.97
CA CYS A 47 -4.41 7.72 -7.79
C CYS A 47 -3.21 6.86 -8.21
N HIS A 48 -2.17 7.49 -8.77
CA HIS A 48 -0.96 6.78 -9.20
C HIS A 48 -0.27 6.07 -8.02
N THR A 49 -0.21 6.74 -6.88
CA THR A 49 0.39 6.17 -5.66
C THR A 49 -0.44 5.00 -5.14
N LEU A 50 -1.77 5.13 -5.10
CA LEU A 50 -2.69 4.06 -4.71
C LEU A 50 -2.55 2.85 -5.62
N SER A 51 -2.55 3.03 -6.94
CA SER A 51 -2.41 1.90 -7.88
C SER A 51 -1.07 1.17 -7.71
N ARG A 52 0.02 1.89 -7.39
CA ARG A 52 1.30 1.25 -7.06
C ARG A 52 1.20 0.43 -5.78
N LEU A 53 0.65 1.01 -4.72
CA LEU A 53 0.52 0.35 -3.41
C LEU A 53 -0.43 -0.84 -3.45
N GLU A 54 -1.51 -0.77 -4.23
CA GLU A 54 -2.45 -1.89 -4.42
C GLU A 54 -1.78 -3.07 -5.15
N ARG A 55 -0.94 -2.80 -6.17
CA ARG A 55 -0.14 -3.84 -6.82
C ARG A 55 0.91 -4.45 -5.90
N GLU A 56 1.60 -3.63 -5.11
CA GLU A 56 2.54 -4.11 -4.09
C GLU A 56 1.82 -4.98 -3.05
N TYR A 57 0.63 -4.58 -2.62
CA TYR A 57 -0.18 -5.34 -1.68
C TYR A 57 -0.63 -6.68 -2.25
N GLU A 58 -1.15 -6.70 -3.48
CA GLU A 58 -1.57 -7.93 -4.16
C GLU A 58 -0.39 -8.91 -4.33
N ALA A 59 0.80 -8.40 -4.65
CA ALA A 59 2.01 -9.20 -4.72
C ALA A 59 2.41 -9.80 -3.35
N LEU A 60 2.23 -9.06 -2.25
CA LEU A 60 2.46 -9.58 -0.89
C LEU A 60 1.38 -10.59 -0.49
N GLU A 61 0.10 -10.30 -0.76
CA GLU A 61 -1.02 -11.20 -0.45
C GLU A 61 -0.89 -12.54 -1.17
N ALA A 62 -0.44 -12.55 -2.43
CA ALA A 62 -0.20 -13.78 -3.18
C ALA A 62 0.93 -14.67 -2.61
N LEU A 63 1.76 -14.14 -1.72
CA LEU A 63 2.85 -14.87 -1.06
C LEU A 63 2.48 -15.39 0.33
N TYR A 64 1.35 -14.96 0.88
CA TYR A 64 0.83 -15.34 2.19
C TYR A 64 -0.16 -16.50 2.09
#